data_AF-A0A4R8QR96-F1
#
_entry.id   AF-A0A4R8QR96-F1
#
_cell.length_a   1.000
_cell.length_b   1.000
_cell.length_c   1.000
_cell.angle_alpha   90.00
_cell.angle_beta   90.00
_cell.angle_gamma   90.00
#
_symmetry.space_group_name_H-M   'P 1'
#
loop_
_entity.id
_entity.type
_entity.pdbx_description
1 polymer ?
#
loop_
_entity_poly.entity_id
_entity_poly.type
_entity_poly.pdbx_seq_one_letter_code
_entity_poly.pdbx_strand_id
1 'polypeptide(L)'
;MAHPYAPLGGCYDDPVVGIVAAELLKQGFVVGTFNFRGALGSAGRTSWTAKPERSDYMSFIGFMVYYVHFLDPFGSKETASPISKRSPTPPEAHSKLPQANEPLFLLGGYSYGAMITTQIPPMDRILGQFASPAVGSAAADIRLRAQHLAEHQNVILASAMAAQSTSPRKLYMSMRVGGNEDSQRKSHDSRRSFSLDAEERIRRGVNELLAKTKRHHHREPAVAEEDNTGQEEGTTTLQGAAPVLEAVAGLVQLSEAKLVKNATLALFGDKDGLVSVAKLRSWVQRLEAADGSRFHGEEIASAGHFWTENKVAYVLRQKVADFAARLVLAEKQNPAMVEA
;
A
#
# COMPACT_ATOMS: atom_id res chain seq x y z
N MET A 1 0.58 4.13 1.75
CA MET A 1 0.17 4.73 0.45
C MET A 1 1.18 4.37 -0.63
N ALA A 2 0.78 3.50 -1.56
CA ALA A 2 1.58 3.08 -2.70
C ALA A 2 1.42 4.03 -3.90
N HIS A 3 2.50 4.21 -4.65
CA HIS A 3 2.64 5.21 -5.70
C HIS A 3 2.34 4.66 -7.11
N PRO A 4 2.15 5.53 -8.14
CA PRO A 4 1.87 5.08 -9.50
C PRO A 4 3.11 4.51 -10.19
N TYR A 5 2.97 4.02 -11.41
CA TYR A 5 3.99 3.21 -12.08
C TYR A 5 5.36 3.91 -12.20
N ALA A 6 6.39 3.31 -11.62
CA ALA A 6 7.72 3.93 -11.52
C ALA A 6 8.39 4.26 -12.86
N PRO A 7 8.35 3.38 -13.89
CA PRO A 7 8.96 3.66 -15.18
C PRO A 7 8.41 4.90 -15.91
N LEU A 8 7.26 5.42 -15.47
CA LEU A 8 6.63 6.63 -16.01
C LEU A 8 6.80 7.84 -15.09
N GLY A 9 7.76 7.78 -14.16
CA GLY A 9 8.04 8.85 -13.20
C GLY A 9 7.23 8.77 -11.91
N GLY A 10 6.43 7.72 -11.71
CA GLY A 10 5.70 7.51 -10.46
C GLY A 10 6.63 7.29 -9.27
N CYS A 11 6.37 7.98 -8.16
CA CYS A 11 7.13 7.83 -6.91
C CYS A 11 6.29 8.26 -5.71
N TYR A 12 6.79 8.05 -4.50
CA TYR A 12 6.08 8.40 -3.27
C TYR A 12 5.78 9.91 -3.13
N ASP A 13 6.49 10.79 -3.85
CA ASP A 13 6.26 12.25 -3.91
C ASP A 13 5.21 12.64 -4.99
N ASP A 14 4.48 11.68 -5.56
CA ASP A 14 3.43 11.91 -6.56
C ASP A 14 2.30 12.85 -6.02
N PRO A 15 1.78 13.80 -6.81
CA PRO A 15 0.79 14.77 -6.34
C PRO A 15 -0.52 14.15 -5.82
N VAL A 16 -0.99 13.05 -6.44
CA VAL A 16 -2.22 12.37 -6.03
C VAL A 16 -1.97 11.64 -4.72
N VAL A 17 -0.83 10.95 -4.60
CA VAL A 17 -0.38 10.34 -3.33
C VAL A 17 -0.30 11.40 -2.23
N GLY A 18 0.29 12.56 -2.53
CA GLY A 18 0.40 13.69 -1.60
C GLY A 18 -0.95 14.25 -1.16
N ILE A 19 -1.92 14.37 -2.07
CA ILE A 19 -3.29 14.77 -1.76
C ILE A 19 -3.94 13.81 -0.76
N VAL A 20 -3.88 12.50 -1.04
CA VAL A 20 -4.49 11.48 -0.17
C VAL A 20 -3.78 11.46 1.19
N ALA A 21 -2.44 11.48 1.20
CA ALA A 21 -1.66 11.47 2.43
C ALA A 21 -1.94 12.70 3.31
N ALA A 22 -2.02 13.89 2.71
CA ALA A 22 -2.34 15.12 3.44
C ALA A 22 -3.73 15.06 4.09
N GLU A 23 -4.72 14.47 3.42
CA GLU A 23 -6.06 14.35 3.97
C GLU A 23 -6.13 13.34 5.12
N LEU A 24 -5.46 12.20 4.99
CA LEU A 24 -5.34 11.23 6.07
C LEU A 24 -4.60 11.83 7.29
N LEU A 25 -3.55 12.61 7.07
CA LEU A 25 -2.82 13.29 8.16
C LEU A 25 -3.71 14.30 8.91
N LYS A 26 -4.60 15.02 8.23
CA LYS A 26 -5.58 15.92 8.90
C LYS A 26 -6.57 15.17 9.79
N GLN A 27 -6.87 13.91 9.45
CA GLN A 27 -7.75 13.04 10.23
C GLN A 27 -7.03 12.35 11.41
N GLY A 28 -5.73 12.62 11.60
CA GLY A 28 -4.94 12.10 12.72
C GLY A 28 -4.25 10.76 12.45
N PHE A 29 -4.21 10.30 11.19
CA PHE A 29 -3.48 9.07 10.84
C PHE A 29 -1.97 9.32 10.83
N VAL A 30 -1.21 8.30 11.23
CA VAL A 30 0.21 8.19 10.85
C VAL A 30 0.26 7.65 9.42
N VAL A 31 0.82 8.43 8.49
CA VAL A 31 0.81 8.07 7.06
C VAL A 31 2.20 7.73 6.57
N GLY A 32 2.33 6.53 6.01
CA GLY A 32 3.52 6.08 5.30
C GLY A 32 3.37 6.17 3.78
N THR A 33 4.26 6.90 3.12
CA THR A 33 4.49 6.84 1.66
C THR A 33 5.87 6.21 1.42
N PHE A 34 6.01 5.41 0.37
CA PHE A 34 7.23 4.65 0.10
C PHE A 34 7.38 4.38 -1.39
N ASN A 35 8.61 4.10 -1.82
CA ASN A 35 8.89 3.67 -3.19
C ASN A 35 8.93 2.15 -3.29
N PHE A 36 8.35 1.61 -4.35
CA PHE A 36 8.67 0.28 -4.82
C PHE A 36 10.08 0.24 -5.41
N ARG A 37 10.63 -0.97 -5.53
CA ARG A 37 11.87 -1.19 -6.28
C ARG A 37 11.85 -0.57 -7.68
N GLY A 38 12.97 -0.01 -8.11
CA GLY A 38 13.10 0.67 -9.40
C GLY A 38 12.46 2.07 -9.49
N ALA A 39 11.85 2.59 -8.42
CA ALA A 39 11.39 3.97 -8.36
C ALA A 39 12.45 4.89 -7.76
N LEU A 40 12.80 5.96 -8.48
CA LEU A 40 13.87 6.91 -8.11
C LEU A 40 15.17 6.16 -7.76
N GLY A 41 15.81 6.51 -6.64
CA GLY A 41 17.03 5.86 -6.15
C GLY A 41 16.82 4.51 -5.45
N SER A 42 15.63 3.90 -5.56
CA SER A 42 15.37 2.58 -4.96
C SER A 42 16.03 1.49 -5.80
N ALA A 43 16.68 0.53 -5.13
CA ALA A 43 17.34 -0.58 -5.78
C ALA A 43 16.38 -1.44 -6.61
N GLY A 44 16.94 -2.28 -7.49
CA GLY A 44 16.16 -3.19 -8.33
C GLY A 44 15.46 -2.51 -9.50
N ARG A 45 14.51 -3.21 -10.12
CA ARG A 45 13.74 -2.74 -11.27
C ARG A 45 12.28 -3.13 -11.11
N THR A 46 11.39 -2.31 -11.63
CA THR A 46 9.96 -2.61 -11.66
C THR A 46 9.70 -3.87 -12.49
N SER A 47 8.94 -4.80 -11.92
CA SER A 47 8.53 -6.04 -12.55
C SER A 47 7.14 -5.89 -13.17
N TRP A 48 6.98 -6.50 -14.34
CA TRP A 48 5.67 -6.62 -14.96
C TRP A 48 4.74 -7.57 -14.19
N THR A 49 5.30 -8.52 -13.41
CA THR A 49 4.50 -9.51 -12.66
C THR A 49 3.90 -8.99 -11.37
N ALA A 50 4.29 -7.79 -10.92
CA ALA A 50 3.89 -7.20 -9.64
C ALA A 50 4.30 -8.00 -8.36
N LYS A 51 4.81 -9.24 -8.46
CA LYS A 51 5.21 -10.05 -7.30
C LYS A 51 6.29 -9.37 -6.45
N PRO A 52 7.35 -8.82 -7.05
CA PRO A 52 8.37 -8.10 -6.30
C PRO A 52 7.83 -6.86 -5.57
N GLU A 53 6.96 -6.09 -6.22
CA GLU A 53 6.34 -4.87 -5.67
C GLU A 53 5.34 -5.20 -4.55
N ARG A 54 4.60 -6.31 -4.67
CA ARG A 54 3.78 -6.84 -3.57
C ARG A 54 4.64 -7.16 -2.35
N SER A 55 5.81 -7.78 -2.55
CA SER A 55 6.74 -8.07 -1.45
C SER A 55 7.26 -6.79 -0.79
N ASP A 56 7.57 -5.75 -1.58
CA ASP A 56 7.99 -4.45 -1.07
C ASP A 56 6.87 -3.81 -0.22
N TYR A 57 5.61 -3.90 -0.67
CA TYR A 57 4.48 -3.41 0.11
C TYR A 57 4.31 -4.19 1.42
N MET A 58 4.42 -5.51 1.38
CA MET A 58 4.30 -6.35 2.59
C MET A 58 5.41 -6.02 3.61
N SER A 59 6.64 -5.79 3.15
CA SER A 59 7.75 -5.26 3.97
C SER A 59 7.41 -3.91 4.59
N PHE A 60 6.84 -2.99 3.81
CA PHE A 60 6.45 -1.67 4.30
C PHE A 60 5.30 -1.73 5.31
N ILE A 61 4.33 -2.64 5.12
CA ILE A 61 3.23 -2.87 6.08
C ILE A 61 3.79 -3.38 7.39
N GLY A 62 4.67 -4.39 7.35
CA GLY A 62 5.35 -4.89 8.55
C GLY A 62 6.12 -3.79 9.27
N PHE A 63 6.90 -3.00 8.52
CA PHE A 63 7.60 -1.84 9.07
C PHE A 63 6.65 -0.87 9.78
N MET A 64 5.56 -0.44 9.13
CA MET A 64 4.62 0.55 9.69
C MET A 64 3.91 0.03 10.94
N VAL A 65 3.50 -1.23 10.96
CA VAL A 65 2.82 -1.83 12.12
C VAL A 65 3.75 -1.88 13.33
N TYR A 66 4.99 -2.33 13.15
CA TYR A 66 5.96 -2.35 14.26
C TYR A 66 6.42 -0.95 14.64
N TYR A 67 6.56 -0.03 13.69
CA TYR A 67 6.89 1.37 13.97
C TYR A 67 5.84 1.99 14.89
N VAL A 68 4.55 1.86 14.54
CA VAL A 68 3.44 2.35 15.38
C VAL A 68 3.35 1.61 16.71
N HIS A 69 3.61 0.29 16.74
CA HIS A 69 3.64 -0.47 17.99
C HIS A 69 4.67 0.06 19.00
N PHE A 70 5.84 0.52 18.53
CA PHE A 70 6.89 1.08 19.36
C PHE A 70 6.80 2.61 19.53
N LEU A 71 5.88 3.29 18.84
CA LEU A 71 5.66 4.72 19.03
C LEU A 71 4.94 4.94 20.37
N ASP A 72 5.59 5.68 21.25
CA ASP A 72 5.04 6.15 22.53
C ASP A 72 5.13 7.68 22.56
N PRO A 73 4.19 8.37 21.88
CA PRO A 73 4.23 9.83 21.79
C PRO A 73 3.97 10.51 23.14
N PHE A 74 3.34 9.85 24.10
CA PHE A 74 2.92 10.47 25.37
C PHE A 74 3.78 10.06 26.55
N GLY A 75 4.70 9.11 26.38
CA GLY A 75 5.52 8.56 27.45
C GLY A 75 4.61 7.93 28.48
N SER A 76 4.33 6.63 28.32
CA SER A 76 3.72 5.84 29.38
C SER A 76 4.46 6.11 30.70
N LYS A 77 3.84 6.90 31.58
CA LYS A 77 4.33 7.19 32.94
C LYS A 77 4.17 5.97 33.85
N GLU A 78 4.48 4.78 33.35
CA GLU A 78 4.36 3.51 34.07
C GLU A 78 5.71 2.89 34.40
N THR A 79 6.77 3.67 34.61
CA THR A 79 7.95 3.18 35.37
C THR A 79 8.76 4.35 35.92
N ALA A 80 8.32 4.92 37.04
CA ALA A 80 9.20 5.49 38.07
C ALA A 80 8.37 5.99 39.27
N SER A 81 7.63 5.10 39.93
CA SER A 81 7.34 5.33 41.34
C SER A 81 8.52 4.77 42.15
N PRO A 82 9.21 5.60 42.97
CA PRO A 82 10.31 5.12 43.78
C PRO A 82 9.79 4.15 44.84
N ILE A 83 10.58 3.10 45.07
CA ILE A 83 10.45 2.05 46.07
C ILE A 83 9.69 2.54 47.32
N SER A 84 8.45 2.06 47.50
CA SER A 84 7.79 2.07 48.80
C SER A 84 7.40 0.65 49.16
N LYS A 85 8.10 0.12 50.16
CA LYS A 85 7.88 -1.21 50.74
C LYS A 85 6.42 -1.30 51.23
N ARG A 86 5.62 -2.22 50.69
CA ARG A 86 4.42 -2.73 51.39
C ARG A 86 4.22 -4.23 51.13
N SER A 87 3.88 -4.88 52.24
CA SER A 87 3.71 -6.31 52.54
C SER A 87 2.63 -7.04 51.72
N PRO A 88 2.64 -8.38 51.70
CA PRO A 88 1.76 -9.18 50.83
C PRO A 88 0.36 -9.34 51.42
N THR A 89 -0.66 -9.04 50.63
CA THR A 89 -2.06 -9.46 50.83
C THR A 89 -2.56 -10.23 49.60
N PRO A 90 -3.49 -11.20 49.74
CA PRO A 90 -3.79 -12.21 48.73
C PRO A 90 -4.61 -11.67 47.53
N PRO A 91 -4.70 -12.43 46.42
CA PRO A 91 -5.21 -11.92 45.15
C PRO A 91 -6.72 -12.07 45.06
N GLU A 92 -7.46 -10.98 45.28
CA GLU A 92 -8.80 -10.82 44.74
C GLU A 92 -8.86 -9.52 43.94
N ALA A 93 -8.94 -9.67 42.62
CA ALA A 93 -9.77 -8.84 41.73
C ALA A 93 -9.25 -9.04 40.30
N HIS A 94 -10.17 -9.45 39.44
CA HIS A 94 -10.04 -9.51 37.99
C HIS A 94 -9.40 -8.22 37.46
N SER A 95 -8.11 -8.29 37.11
CA SER A 95 -7.48 -7.33 36.22
C SER A 95 -8.11 -7.56 34.84
N LYS A 96 -9.22 -6.87 34.57
CA LYS A 96 -9.71 -6.69 33.20
C LYS A 96 -8.55 -6.06 32.43
N LEU A 97 -7.86 -6.84 31.59
CA LEU A 97 -6.99 -6.27 30.57
C LEU A 97 -7.82 -5.21 29.84
N PRO A 98 -7.28 -4.00 29.60
CA PRO A 98 -7.98 -3.03 28.77
C PRO A 98 -8.32 -3.71 27.46
N GLN A 99 -9.62 -3.78 27.14
CA GLN A 99 -10.09 -4.27 25.84
C GLN A 99 -9.36 -3.47 24.78
N ALA A 100 -8.45 -4.13 24.06
CA ALA A 100 -7.68 -3.48 23.02
C ALA A 100 -8.65 -3.09 21.91
N ASN A 101 -8.91 -1.79 21.75
CA ASN A 101 -9.51 -1.27 20.54
C ASN A 101 -8.69 -1.81 19.36
N GLU A 102 -9.34 -2.46 18.40
CA GLU A 102 -8.66 -3.05 17.26
C GLU A 102 -8.06 -1.91 16.41
N PRO A 103 -6.72 -1.79 16.30
CA PRO A 103 -6.13 -0.61 15.70
C PRO A 103 -6.50 -0.48 14.21
N LEU A 104 -7.04 0.67 13.82
CA LEU A 104 -7.38 0.97 12.44
C LEU A 104 -6.12 1.10 11.56
N PHE A 105 -5.96 0.18 10.60
CA PHE A 105 -4.86 0.21 9.64
C PHE A 105 -5.37 0.37 8.21
N LEU A 106 -5.07 1.51 7.57
CA LEU A 106 -5.53 1.81 6.20
C LEU A 106 -4.46 1.50 5.15
N LEU A 107 -4.77 0.54 4.27
CA LEU A 107 -3.99 0.24 3.08
C LEU A 107 -4.53 1.04 1.90
N GLY A 108 -3.64 1.65 1.13
CA GLY A 108 -4.06 2.47 -0.01
C GLY A 108 -2.98 2.62 -1.07
N GLY A 109 -3.40 2.81 -2.30
CA GLY A 109 -2.51 3.02 -3.42
C GLY A 109 -3.21 3.77 -4.54
N TYR A 110 -2.42 4.32 -5.44
CA TYR A 110 -2.92 5.05 -6.62
C TYR A 110 -2.35 4.44 -7.90
N SER A 111 -3.19 4.32 -8.94
CA SER A 111 -2.83 3.73 -10.25
C SER A 111 -2.22 2.33 -10.07
N TYR A 112 -1.01 2.08 -10.57
CA TYR A 112 -0.27 0.84 -10.38
C TYR A 112 -0.18 0.46 -8.88
N GLY A 113 0.05 1.41 -7.98
CA GLY A 113 0.05 1.16 -6.54
C GLY A 113 -1.31 0.68 -6.01
N ALA A 114 -2.42 1.15 -6.58
CA ALA A 114 -3.76 0.65 -6.24
C ALA A 114 -3.91 -0.82 -6.67
N MET A 115 -3.44 -1.16 -7.88
CA MET A 115 -3.41 -2.54 -8.37
C MET A 115 -2.54 -3.44 -7.48
N ILE A 116 -1.37 -2.99 -7.01
CA ILE A 116 -0.58 -3.78 -6.04
C ILE A 116 -1.36 -3.96 -4.73
N THR A 117 -2.03 -2.91 -4.25
CA THR A 117 -2.85 -2.96 -3.02
C THR A 117 -3.99 -3.97 -3.13
N THR A 118 -4.63 -4.10 -4.30
CA THR A 118 -5.70 -5.09 -4.47
C THR A 118 -5.17 -6.53 -4.48
N GLN A 119 -3.89 -6.75 -4.80
CA GLN A 119 -3.29 -8.08 -4.93
C GLN A 119 -2.51 -8.58 -3.71
N ILE A 120 -2.25 -7.74 -2.71
CA ILE A 120 -1.58 -8.20 -1.47
C ILE A 120 -2.51 -9.14 -0.67
N PRO A 121 -1.95 -10.10 0.07
CA PRO A 121 -2.72 -11.04 0.87
C PRO A 121 -3.37 -10.34 2.08
N PRO A 122 -4.31 -11.01 2.78
CA PRO A 122 -4.87 -10.56 4.05
C PRO A 122 -3.80 -10.27 5.12
N MET A 123 -4.11 -9.40 6.08
CA MET A 123 -3.16 -8.89 7.08
C MET A 123 -2.52 -9.98 7.95
N ASP A 124 -3.28 -11.01 8.35
CA ASP A 124 -2.77 -12.15 9.13
C ASP A 124 -1.59 -12.85 8.42
N ARG A 125 -1.66 -13.00 7.09
CA ARG A 125 -0.59 -13.60 6.28
C ARG A 125 0.63 -12.70 6.14
N ILE A 126 0.42 -11.39 6.12
CA ILE A 126 1.52 -10.42 6.08
C ILE A 126 2.22 -10.41 7.43
N LEU A 127 1.46 -10.19 8.52
CA LEU A 127 2.00 -10.06 9.88
C LEU A 127 2.61 -11.35 10.41
N GLY A 128 2.13 -12.52 9.97
CA GLY A 128 2.74 -13.80 10.30
C GLY A 128 4.23 -13.90 9.93
N GLN A 129 4.69 -13.18 8.90
CA GLN A 129 6.11 -13.14 8.51
C GLN A 129 6.98 -12.36 9.50
N PHE A 130 6.37 -11.44 10.23
CA PHE A 130 7.04 -10.56 11.16
C PHE A 130 6.78 -10.97 12.61
N ALA A 131 5.87 -11.90 12.93
CA ALA A 131 5.58 -12.26 14.32
C ALA A 131 6.80 -12.85 15.07
N SER A 132 7.55 -13.74 14.40
CA SER A 132 8.76 -14.38 14.95
C SER A 132 9.79 -14.62 13.84
N PRO A 133 10.41 -13.56 13.29
CA PRO A 133 11.32 -13.70 12.18
C PRO A 133 12.63 -14.34 12.64
N ALA A 134 13.24 -15.14 11.77
CA ALA A 134 14.56 -15.71 12.03
C ALA A 134 15.61 -14.60 12.20
N VAL A 135 16.56 -14.80 13.11
CA VAL A 135 17.68 -13.86 13.34
C VAL A 135 18.46 -13.68 12.03
N GLY A 136 18.75 -12.43 11.68
CA GLY A 136 19.46 -12.07 10.44
C GLY A 136 18.60 -12.14 9.16
N SER A 137 17.30 -12.44 9.27
CA SER A 137 16.39 -12.33 8.13
C SER A 137 16.00 -10.88 7.84
N ALA A 138 15.62 -10.58 6.60
CA ALA A 138 15.12 -9.25 6.22
C ALA A 138 13.91 -8.81 7.07
N ALA A 139 13.05 -9.75 7.49
CA ALA A 139 11.91 -9.45 8.35
C ALA A 139 12.35 -9.03 9.77
N ALA A 140 13.41 -9.63 10.32
CA ALA A 140 14.00 -9.20 11.58
C ALA A 140 14.63 -7.82 11.46
N ASP A 141 15.36 -7.55 10.38
CA ASP A 141 15.96 -6.24 10.11
C ASP A 141 14.90 -5.14 9.96
N ILE A 142 13.79 -5.43 9.27
CA ILE A 142 12.67 -4.50 9.13
C ILE A 142 12.09 -4.15 10.50
N ARG A 143 11.84 -5.14 11.37
CA ARG A 143 11.33 -4.89 12.72
C ARG A 143 12.30 -4.05 13.55
N LEU A 144 13.59 -4.40 13.51
CA LEU A 144 14.62 -3.69 14.26
C LEU A 144 14.72 -2.22 13.81
N ARG A 145 14.70 -1.97 12.50
CA ARG A 145 14.68 -0.61 11.95
C ARG A 145 13.42 0.15 12.35
N ALA A 146 12.26 -0.51 12.36
CA ALA A 146 11.01 0.09 12.79
C ALA A 146 11.06 0.51 14.26
N GLN A 147 11.59 -0.37 15.13
CA GLN A 147 11.80 -0.09 16.55
C GLN A 147 12.77 1.08 16.77
N HIS A 148 13.99 0.99 16.22
CA HIS A 148 14.99 2.05 16.38
C HIS A 148 14.47 3.41 15.91
N LEU A 149 13.70 3.44 14.82
CA LEU A 149 13.12 4.68 14.35
C LEU A 149 12.04 5.21 15.29
N ALA A 150 11.16 4.34 15.79
CA ALA A 150 10.12 4.74 16.71
C ALA A 150 10.72 5.29 18.01
N GLU A 151 11.74 4.63 18.57
CA GLU A 151 12.47 5.09 19.75
C GLU A 151 13.09 6.47 19.52
N HIS A 152 13.76 6.66 18.38
CA HIS A 152 14.31 7.97 18.02
C HIS A 152 13.23 9.04 17.89
N GLN A 153 12.08 8.70 17.28
CA GLN A 153 10.95 9.62 17.14
C GLN A 153 10.32 9.96 18.50
N ASN A 154 10.22 8.99 19.41
CA ASN A 154 9.69 9.19 20.76
C ASN A 154 10.54 10.23 21.53
N VAL A 155 11.87 10.19 21.39
CA VAL A 155 12.77 11.19 21.98
C VAL A 155 12.46 12.60 21.43
N ILE A 156 12.29 12.73 20.11
CA ILE A 156 11.99 14.03 19.51
C ILE A 156 10.61 14.53 19.95
N LEU A 157 9.59 13.67 19.95
CA LEU A 157 8.25 14.03 20.39
C LEU A 157 8.22 14.43 21.86
N ALA A 158 8.90 13.68 22.74
CA ALA A 158 9.04 14.03 24.15
C ALA A 158 9.71 15.41 24.32
N SER A 159 10.76 15.69 23.55
CA SER A 159 11.44 17.00 23.56
C SER A 159 10.52 18.13 23.10
N ALA A 160 9.71 17.88 22.05
CA ALA A 160 8.79 18.85 21.50
C ALA A 160 7.61 19.11 22.44
N MET A 161 7.11 18.09 23.14
CA MET A 161 6.05 18.26 24.15
C MET A 161 6.57 19.00 25.39
N ALA A 162 7.79 18.70 25.85
CA ALA A 162 8.45 19.45 26.91
C ALA A 162 8.60 20.93 26.52
N ALA A 163 8.97 21.22 25.27
CA ALA A 163 9.03 22.60 24.75
C ALA A 163 7.64 23.25 24.58
N GLN A 164 6.61 22.51 24.17
CA GLN A 164 5.24 23.02 24.03
C GLN A 164 4.57 23.41 25.35
N SER A 165 5.04 22.88 26.49
CA SER A 165 4.65 23.40 27.82
C SER A 165 4.99 24.89 28.02
N THR A 166 5.77 25.49 27.10
CA THR A 166 6.12 26.92 27.08
C THR A 166 5.50 27.74 25.93
N SER A 167 4.87 27.12 24.90
CA SER A 167 4.14 27.84 23.83
C SER A 167 3.39 26.91 22.84
N PRO A 168 2.15 27.25 22.38
CA PRO A 168 1.38 26.41 21.46
C PRO A 168 1.72 26.70 19.99
N ARG A 169 2.46 25.81 19.32
CA ARG A 169 2.49 25.73 17.84
C ARG A 169 2.23 24.31 17.36
N LYS A 170 1.38 24.17 16.33
CA LYS A 170 1.07 22.90 15.65
C LYS A 170 2.31 22.42 14.88
N LEU A 171 2.89 21.29 15.30
CA LEU A 171 3.97 20.63 14.58
C LEU A 171 3.41 19.61 13.59
N TYR A 172 3.65 19.84 12.29
CA TYR A 172 3.51 18.81 11.27
C TYR A 172 4.90 18.21 11.03
N MET A 173 5.21 17.09 11.70
CA MET A 173 6.51 16.43 11.57
C MET A 173 6.43 15.30 10.54
N SER A 174 7.13 15.48 9.41
CA SER A 174 7.41 14.41 8.44
C SER A 174 8.86 13.97 8.64
N MET A 175 9.06 12.69 8.96
CA MET A 175 10.39 12.08 9.06
C MET A 175 10.61 11.16 7.85
N ARG A 176 11.72 11.35 7.12
CA ARG A 176 12.11 10.50 5.98
C ARG A 176 13.20 9.54 6.44
N VAL A 177 13.08 8.25 6.12
CA VAL A 177 14.03 7.21 6.55
C VAL A 177 14.38 6.29 5.39
N GLY A 178 15.67 6.07 5.19
CA GLY A 178 16.22 5.14 4.22
C GLY A 178 16.50 5.76 2.85
N GLY A 179 17.73 5.54 2.37
CA GLY A 179 18.25 5.98 1.09
C GLY A 179 19.73 6.35 1.24
N ASN A 180 20.58 5.37 0.93
CA ASN A 180 22.04 5.40 0.70
C ASN A 180 22.98 6.09 1.73
N GLU A 181 23.87 5.28 2.33
CA GLU A 181 25.04 5.73 3.13
C GLU A 181 26.15 6.37 2.29
N ASP A 182 26.07 6.37 0.96
CA ASP A 182 26.99 7.10 0.10
C ASP A 182 26.28 7.51 -1.19
N SER A 183 25.89 8.79 -1.31
CA SER A 183 25.70 9.51 -2.60
C SER A 183 25.16 10.92 -2.34
N GLN A 184 26.00 11.93 -2.61
CA GLN A 184 25.58 13.34 -2.67
C GLN A 184 24.40 13.53 -3.65
N ARG A 185 23.29 14.08 -3.14
CA ARG A 185 22.10 14.40 -3.94
C ARG A 185 22.27 15.73 -4.66
N LYS A 186 22.15 15.72 -6.00
CA LYS A 186 21.79 16.92 -6.77
C LYS A 186 20.26 17.04 -6.78
N SER A 187 19.74 18.12 -6.22
CA SER A 187 18.32 18.46 -6.29
C SER A 187 17.96 18.85 -7.73
N HIS A 188 16.99 18.16 -8.33
CA HIS A 188 16.32 18.68 -9.52
C HIS A 188 14.86 18.96 -9.17
N ASP A 189 14.59 20.24 -8.90
CA ASP A 189 13.25 20.80 -8.82
C ASP A 189 12.67 20.79 -10.24
N SER A 190 11.80 19.82 -10.56
CA SER A 190 11.17 19.73 -11.89
C SER A 190 9.68 19.99 -11.80
N ARG A 191 9.35 21.19 -12.28
CA ARG A 191 8.03 21.80 -12.39
C ARG A 191 7.06 20.96 -13.25
N ARG A 192 5.81 20.89 -12.79
CA ARG A 192 4.47 20.99 -13.45
C ARG A 192 4.23 20.76 -14.97
N SER A 193 5.16 20.30 -15.80
CA SER A 193 4.96 20.18 -17.26
C SER A 193 5.02 18.75 -17.83
N PHE A 194 5.13 17.71 -17.02
CA PHE A 194 5.31 16.33 -17.51
C PHE A 194 4.03 15.49 -17.68
N SER A 195 2.86 15.99 -17.26
CA SER A 195 1.63 15.18 -17.22
C SER A 195 1.08 14.79 -18.61
N LEU A 196 1.17 15.69 -19.60
CA LEU A 196 0.70 15.40 -20.97
C LEU A 196 1.66 14.48 -21.73
N ASP A 197 2.98 14.64 -21.50
CA ASP A 197 4.01 13.78 -22.10
C ASP A 197 3.96 12.36 -21.52
N ALA A 198 3.60 12.21 -20.24
CA ALA A 198 3.41 10.91 -19.61
C ALA A 198 2.26 10.11 -20.27
N GLU A 199 1.12 10.73 -20.55
CA GLU A 199 -0.01 10.06 -21.22
C GLU A 199 0.36 9.62 -22.65
N GLU A 200 1.00 10.51 -23.42
CA GLU A 200 1.43 10.21 -24.79
C GLU A 200 2.50 9.11 -24.83
N ARG A 201 3.44 9.09 -23.87
CA ARG A 201 4.44 8.03 -23.73
C ARG A 201 3.81 6.69 -23.37
N ILE A 202 2.73 6.67 -22.58
CA ILE A 202 1.98 5.46 -22.28
C ILE A 202 1.26 4.96 -23.52
N ARG A 203 0.57 5.83 -24.26
CA ARG A 203 -0.09 5.47 -25.52
C ARG A 203 0.91 4.91 -26.53
N ARG A 204 2.08 5.54 -26.67
CA ARG A 204 3.17 5.05 -27.53
C ARG A 204 3.70 3.71 -27.07
N GLY A 205 3.98 3.54 -25.78
CA GLY A 205 4.48 2.28 -25.21
C GLY A 205 3.49 1.13 -25.40
N VAL A 206 2.20 1.37 -25.18
CA VAL A 206 1.13 0.37 -25.39
C VAL A 206 0.98 0.03 -26.88
N ASN A 207 1.01 1.03 -27.77
CA ASN A 207 0.94 0.80 -29.21
C ASN A 207 2.16 0.06 -29.76
N GLU A 208 3.37 0.35 -29.25
CA GLU A 208 4.60 -0.35 -29.65
C GLU A 208 4.58 -1.82 -29.21
N LEU A 209 4.02 -2.10 -28.03
CA LEU A 209 3.83 -3.47 -27.53
C LEU A 209 2.78 -4.25 -28.32
N LEU A 210 1.66 -3.61 -28.68
CA LEU A 210 0.63 -4.20 -29.55
C LEU A 210 1.16 -4.45 -30.96
N ALA A 211 2.03 -3.58 -31.47
CA ALA A 211 2.72 -3.79 -32.74
C ALA A 211 3.72 -4.95 -32.69
N LYS A 212 4.44 -5.11 -31.58
CA LYS A 212 5.36 -6.25 -31.36
C LYS A 212 4.62 -7.59 -31.23
N THR A 213 3.45 -7.62 -30.61
CA THR A 213 2.62 -8.84 -30.53
C THR A 213 1.92 -9.17 -31.85
N LYS A 214 1.48 -8.19 -32.64
CA LYS A 214 0.96 -8.42 -34.01
C LYS A 214 2.00 -9.00 -34.97
N ARG A 215 3.28 -8.60 -34.85
CA ARG A 215 4.37 -9.15 -35.68
C ARG A 215 4.67 -10.62 -35.40
N HIS A 216 4.33 -11.11 -34.21
CA HIS A 216 4.50 -12.52 -33.86
C HIS A 216 3.39 -13.43 -34.43
N HIS A 217 2.25 -12.88 -34.85
CA HIS A 217 1.12 -13.65 -35.38
C HIS A 217 1.08 -13.77 -36.92
N HIS A 218 2.00 -13.13 -37.65
CA HIS A 218 1.97 -13.08 -39.13
C HIS A 218 3.12 -13.83 -39.84
N ARG A 219 3.74 -14.82 -39.19
CA ARG A 219 4.75 -15.66 -39.86
C ARG A 219 4.16 -17.04 -40.17
N GLU A 220 3.50 -17.16 -41.31
CA GLU A 220 3.19 -18.44 -41.95
C GLU A 220 4.42 -18.98 -42.72
N PRO A 221 4.49 -20.31 -42.94
CA PRO A 221 5.74 -21.01 -43.27
C PRO A 221 5.99 -21.12 -44.79
N ALA A 222 7.26 -21.07 -45.18
CA ALA A 222 7.73 -21.45 -46.51
C ALA A 222 8.50 -22.78 -46.43
N VAL A 223 8.26 -23.64 -47.42
CA VAL A 223 8.62 -25.06 -47.54
C VAL A 223 10.00 -25.27 -48.21
N ALA A 224 10.56 -26.47 -47.98
CA ALA A 224 11.70 -27.18 -48.63
C ALA A 224 13.04 -27.09 -47.88
N GLU A 225 13.82 -28.16 -47.64
CA GLU A 225 13.78 -29.58 -48.02
C GLU A 225 14.69 -30.39 -47.07
N GLU A 226 14.62 -31.72 -47.17
CA GLU A 226 15.08 -32.77 -46.26
C GLU A 226 16.60 -32.86 -46.01
N ASP A 227 17.00 -33.27 -44.79
CA ASP A 227 17.96 -34.38 -44.64
C ASP A 227 17.75 -35.14 -43.32
N ASN A 228 17.91 -36.45 -43.40
CA ASN A 228 17.45 -37.46 -42.46
C ASN A 228 18.61 -37.98 -41.60
N THR A 229 18.52 -37.90 -40.27
CA THR A 229 19.08 -38.92 -39.37
C THR A 229 18.35 -38.90 -38.03
N GLY A 230 17.80 -40.05 -37.65
CA GLY A 230 16.89 -40.19 -36.52
C GLY A 230 17.55 -40.19 -35.14
N GLN A 231 16.77 -39.81 -34.13
CA GLN A 231 16.73 -40.47 -32.83
C GLN A 231 15.45 -40.09 -32.06
N GLU A 232 15.07 -41.01 -31.19
CA GLU A 232 13.74 -41.31 -30.64
C GLU A 232 13.02 -40.21 -29.81
N GLU A 233 11.72 -40.47 -29.68
CA GLU A 233 10.66 -39.63 -29.16
C GLU A 233 10.74 -39.38 -27.65
N GLY A 234 10.40 -38.15 -27.27
CA GLY A 234 10.12 -37.75 -25.89
C GLY A 234 9.01 -36.71 -25.88
N THR A 235 7.78 -37.13 -26.18
CA THR A 235 6.57 -36.30 -26.15
C THR A 235 6.34 -35.80 -24.72
N THR A 236 6.78 -34.57 -24.43
CA THR A 236 6.43 -33.91 -23.17
C THR A 236 5.13 -33.14 -23.39
N THR A 237 4.02 -33.79 -23.05
CA THR A 237 2.66 -33.23 -23.04
C THR A 237 2.62 -31.96 -22.18
N LEU A 238 2.14 -30.85 -22.74
CA LEU A 238 1.81 -29.61 -22.01
C LEU A 238 0.56 -29.82 -21.14
N GLN A 239 0.65 -30.65 -20.10
CA GLN A 239 -0.36 -30.81 -19.05
C GLN A 239 0.10 -30.06 -17.80
N GLY A 240 -0.14 -28.75 -17.75
CA GLY A 240 0.25 -27.94 -16.57
C GLY A 240 -0.40 -26.57 -16.43
N ALA A 241 -1.11 -26.07 -17.44
CA ALA A 241 -1.66 -24.70 -17.40
C ALA A 241 -2.90 -24.58 -16.51
N ALA A 242 -3.78 -25.58 -16.48
CA ALA A 242 -5.04 -25.55 -15.72
C ALA A 242 -4.85 -25.37 -14.19
N PRO A 243 -4.01 -26.16 -13.49
CA PRO A 243 -3.85 -26.00 -12.04
C PRO A 243 -3.17 -24.68 -11.66
N VAL A 244 -2.33 -24.13 -12.55
CA VAL A 244 -1.69 -22.82 -12.33
C VAL A 244 -2.70 -21.68 -12.48
N LEU A 245 -3.58 -21.74 -13.49
CA LEU A 245 -4.63 -20.75 -13.70
C LEU A 245 -5.65 -20.76 -12.54
N GLU A 246 -6.02 -21.93 -12.05
CA GLU A 246 -6.92 -22.09 -10.91
C GLU A 246 -6.29 -21.59 -9.61
N ALA A 247 -5.01 -21.88 -9.36
CA ALA A 247 -4.28 -21.34 -8.21
C ALA A 247 -4.15 -19.81 -8.27
N VAL A 248 -3.92 -19.24 -9.46
CA VAL A 248 -3.87 -17.77 -9.65
C VAL A 248 -5.25 -17.16 -9.44
N ALA A 249 -6.32 -17.77 -9.97
CA ALA A 249 -7.69 -17.32 -9.76
C ALA A 249 -8.08 -17.36 -8.27
N GLY A 250 -7.71 -18.44 -7.56
CA GLY A 250 -7.92 -18.57 -6.11
C GLY A 250 -7.17 -17.50 -5.31
N LEU A 251 -5.92 -17.18 -5.68
CA LEU A 251 -5.16 -16.09 -5.06
C LEU A 251 -5.78 -14.71 -5.32
N VAL A 252 -6.27 -14.46 -6.54
CA VAL A 252 -7.00 -13.22 -6.88
C VAL A 252 -8.27 -13.13 -6.03
N GLN A 253 -9.05 -14.20 -5.94
CA GLN A 253 -10.29 -14.24 -5.16
C GLN A 253 -10.03 -14.06 -3.66
N LEU A 254 -8.98 -14.66 -3.10
CA LEU A 254 -8.54 -14.43 -1.72
C LEU A 254 -8.11 -12.99 -1.49
N SER A 255 -7.42 -12.39 -2.47
CA SER A 255 -7.01 -11.00 -2.39
C SER A 255 -8.20 -10.04 -2.49
N GLU A 256 -9.21 -10.32 -3.31
CA GLU A 256 -10.42 -9.48 -3.40
C GLU A 256 -11.36 -9.66 -2.20
N ALA A 257 -11.39 -10.84 -1.58
CA ALA A 257 -12.20 -11.09 -0.39
C ALA A 257 -11.90 -10.10 0.75
N LYS A 258 -10.65 -9.62 0.87
CA LYS A 258 -10.29 -8.59 1.85
C LYS A 258 -10.96 -7.24 1.56
N LEU A 259 -11.22 -6.92 0.29
CA LEU A 259 -11.85 -5.66 -0.13
C LEU A 259 -13.34 -5.64 0.22
N VAL A 260 -13.98 -6.82 0.14
CA VAL A 260 -15.40 -7.01 0.51
C VAL A 260 -15.57 -7.03 2.03
N LYS A 261 -14.68 -7.71 2.76
CA LYS A 261 -14.77 -7.87 4.23
C LYS A 261 -14.40 -6.62 5.04
N ASN A 262 -13.57 -5.75 4.47
CA ASN A 262 -13.11 -4.52 5.13
C ASN A 262 -13.72 -3.29 4.46
N ALA A 263 -13.91 -2.22 5.23
CA ALA A 263 -14.32 -0.94 4.66
C ALA A 263 -13.33 -0.50 3.58
N THR A 264 -13.80 -0.44 2.33
CA THR A 264 -12.95 -0.16 1.17
C THR A 264 -13.61 0.89 0.30
N LEU A 265 -12.84 1.90 -0.12
CA LEU A 265 -13.25 2.90 -1.11
C LEU A 265 -12.36 2.79 -2.35
N ALA A 266 -12.99 2.59 -3.52
CA ALA A 266 -12.32 2.66 -4.81
C ALA A 266 -12.84 3.86 -5.60
N LEU A 267 -11.96 4.81 -5.93
CA LEU A 267 -12.29 5.99 -6.73
C LEU A 267 -11.71 5.84 -8.14
N PHE A 268 -12.52 6.08 -9.16
CA PHE A 268 -12.08 5.99 -10.55
C PHE A 268 -12.77 7.03 -11.44
N GLY A 269 -12.12 7.43 -12.52
CA GLY A 269 -12.63 8.45 -13.42
C GLY A 269 -13.31 7.89 -14.67
N ASP A 270 -14.34 8.58 -15.16
CA ASP A 270 -15.04 8.21 -16.40
C ASP A 270 -14.25 8.56 -17.68
N LYS A 271 -13.20 9.38 -17.55
CA LYS A 271 -12.25 9.75 -18.62
C LYS A 271 -10.89 9.09 -18.44
N ASP A 272 -10.77 8.02 -17.65
CA ASP A 272 -9.51 7.27 -17.54
C ASP A 272 -9.14 6.63 -18.89
N GLY A 273 -8.05 7.13 -19.48
CA GLY A 273 -7.53 6.65 -20.76
C GLY A 273 -6.67 5.40 -20.67
N LEU A 274 -6.31 4.96 -19.46
CA LEU A 274 -5.43 3.81 -19.22
C LEU A 274 -6.21 2.58 -18.77
N VAL A 275 -7.23 2.79 -17.92
CA VAL A 275 -8.08 1.71 -17.40
C VAL A 275 -9.51 1.92 -17.90
N SER A 276 -10.04 0.91 -18.58
CA SER A 276 -11.41 0.97 -19.11
C SER A 276 -12.43 1.16 -17.99
N VAL A 277 -13.19 2.26 -18.04
CA VAL A 277 -14.30 2.54 -17.12
C VAL A 277 -15.33 1.42 -17.11
N ALA A 278 -15.61 0.78 -18.25
CA ALA A 278 -16.55 -0.33 -18.32
C ALA A 278 -16.07 -1.56 -17.50
N LYS A 279 -14.77 -1.84 -17.52
CA LYS A 279 -14.17 -2.89 -16.68
C LYS A 279 -14.25 -2.53 -15.19
N LEU A 280 -14.00 -1.27 -14.85
CA LEU A 280 -14.09 -0.79 -13.47
C LEU A 280 -15.52 -0.85 -12.94
N ARG A 281 -16.51 -0.41 -13.72
CA ARG A 281 -17.94 -0.55 -13.38
C ARG A 281 -18.32 -2.00 -13.12
N SER A 282 -17.92 -2.91 -14.01
CA SER A 282 -18.19 -4.36 -13.87
C SER A 282 -17.50 -4.93 -12.62
N TRP A 283 -16.27 -4.50 -12.35
CA TRP A 283 -15.52 -4.91 -11.17
C TRP A 283 -16.16 -4.41 -9.87
N VAL A 284 -16.56 -3.14 -9.80
CA VAL A 284 -17.27 -2.54 -8.67
C VAL A 284 -18.60 -3.22 -8.43
N GLN A 285 -19.44 -3.35 -9.46
CA GLN A 285 -20.75 -3.98 -9.35
C GLN A 285 -20.65 -5.39 -8.73
N ARG A 286 -19.68 -6.18 -9.17
CA ARG A 286 -19.46 -7.53 -8.66
C ARG A 286 -19.01 -7.55 -7.19
N LEU A 287 -18.19 -6.59 -6.76
CA LEU A 287 -17.72 -6.53 -5.36
C LEU A 287 -18.78 -5.94 -4.42
N GLU A 288 -19.57 -4.96 -4.87
CA GLU A 288 -20.68 -4.39 -4.09
C GLU A 288 -21.85 -5.38 -3.96
N ALA A 289 -22.09 -6.23 -4.96
CA ALA A 289 -23.13 -7.26 -4.93
C ALA A 289 -22.81 -8.47 -4.02
N ALA A 290 -21.60 -8.56 -3.47
CA ALA A 290 -21.25 -9.65 -2.55
C ALA A 290 -21.99 -9.49 -1.21
N ASP A 291 -22.44 -10.60 -0.63
CA ASP A 291 -23.18 -10.58 0.64
C ASP A 291 -22.36 -9.93 1.77
N GLY A 292 -22.95 -8.95 2.44
CA GLY A 292 -22.30 -8.21 3.53
C GLY A 292 -21.12 -7.35 3.08
N SER A 293 -21.03 -7.01 1.79
CA SER A 293 -19.93 -6.20 1.27
C SER A 293 -19.82 -4.84 1.94
N ARG A 294 -18.61 -4.52 2.38
CA ARG A 294 -18.19 -3.20 2.88
C ARG A 294 -17.37 -2.43 1.84
N PHE A 295 -17.30 -2.97 0.62
CA PHE A 295 -16.67 -2.33 -0.52
C PHE A 295 -17.60 -1.27 -1.09
N HIS A 296 -17.04 -0.13 -1.47
CA HIS A 296 -17.74 0.89 -2.23
C HIS A 296 -16.87 1.42 -3.37
N GLY A 297 -17.41 1.42 -4.58
CA GLY A 297 -16.78 2.04 -5.73
C GLY A 297 -17.51 3.32 -6.14
N GLU A 298 -16.78 4.40 -6.36
CA GLU A 298 -17.35 5.65 -6.85
C GLU A 298 -16.66 6.14 -8.12
N GLU A 299 -17.48 6.33 -9.15
CA GLU A 299 -17.07 6.94 -10.40
C GLU A 299 -17.13 8.47 -10.30
N ILE A 300 -16.01 9.13 -10.61
CA ILE A 300 -15.88 10.57 -10.61
C ILE A 300 -15.97 11.08 -12.05
N ALA A 301 -17.06 11.79 -12.34
CA ALA A 301 -17.26 12.44 -13.62
C ALA A 301 -16.12 13.41 -13.94
N SER A 302 -15.74 13.46 -15.22
CA SER A 302 -14.63 14.20 -15.82
C SER A 302 -13.23 13.85 -15.34
N ALA A 303 -13.06 12.95 -14.36
CA ALA A 303 -11.72 12.57 -13.90
C ALA A 303 -11.04 11.67 -14.93
N GLY A 304 -9.82 12.03 -15.28
CA GLY A 304 -8.88 11.18 -16.03
C GLY A 304 -7.99 10.40 -15.07
N HIS A 305 -7.04 9.66 -15.65
CA HIS A 305 -6.15 8.81 -14.86
C HIS A 305 -5.31 9.61 -13.86
N PHE A 306 -4.88 10.81 -14.25
CA PHE A 306 -3.93 11.66 -13.51
C PHE A 306 -4.57 12.63 -12.52
N TRP A 307 -5.91 12.71 -12.46
CA TRP A 307 -6.65 13.62 -11.58
C TRP A 307 -6.27 15.10 -11.75
N THR A 308 -5.91 15.50 -12.97
CA THR A 308 -5.46 16.87 -13.30
C THR A 308 -6.58 17.76 -13.82
N GLU A 309 -7.74 17.20 -14.11
CA GLU A 309 -8.88 17.93 -14.66
C GLU A 309 -9.45 18.93 -13.65
N ASN A 310 -10.21 19.89 -14.16
CA ASN A 310 -10.71 20.96 -13.31
C ASN A 310 -11.59 20.41 -12.19
N LYS A 311 -11.32 20.82 -10.94
CA LYS A 311 -12.03 20.42 -9.70
C LYS A 311 -11.93 18.95 -9.28
N VAL A 312 -11.45 18.02 -10.11
CA VAL A 312 -11.45 16.59 -9.73
C VAL A 312 -10.53 16.29 -8.55
N ALA A 313 -9.40 17.01 -8.44
CA ALA A 313 -8.54 16.94 -7.26
C ALA A 313 -9.22 17.44 -5.96
N TYR A 314 -10.19 18.36 -6.07
CA TYR A 314 -11.00 18.79 -4.92
C TYR A 314 -12.00 17.70 -4.53
N VAL A 315 -12.66 17.09 -5.52
CA VAL A 315 -13.57 15.95 -5.29
C VAL A 315 -12.80 14.79 -4.63
N LEU A 316 -11.62 14.45 -5.13
CA LEU A 316 -10.75 13.43 -4.54
C LEU A 316 -10.46 13.72 -3.06
N ARG A 317 -10.06 14.96 -2.74
CA ARG A 317 -9.84 15.38 -1.35
C ARG A 317 -11.06 15.14 -0.48
N GLN A 318 -12.22 15.61 -0.93
CA GLN A 318 -13.46 15.48 -0.17
C GLN A 318 -13.82 14.01 0.07
N LYS A 319 -13.77 13.18 -0.96
CA LYS A 319 -14.11 11.74 -0.85
C LYS A 319 -13.18 10.98 0.09
N VAL A 320 -11.88 11.28 0.04
CA VAL A 320 -10.91 10.70 0.97
C VAL A 320 -11.15 11.19 2.39
N ALA A 321 -11.43 12.48 2.58
CA ALA A 321 -11.74 13.07 3.89
C ALA A 321 -12.96 12.40 4.52
N ASP A 322 -14.05 12.31 3.77
CA ASP A 322 -15.33 11.75 4.22
C ASP A 322 -15.17 10.26 4.56
N PHE A 323 -14.41 9.51 3.75
CA PHE A 323 -14.12 8.11 4.04
C PHE A 323 -13.28 7.94 5.30
N ALA A 324 -12.18 8.67 5.42
CA ALA A 324 -11.30 8.60 6.59
C ALA A 324 -12.03 9.04 7.88
N ALA A 325 -12.83 10.11 7.82
CA ALA A 325 -13.65 10.55 8.94
C ALA A 325 -14.65 9.48 9.38
N ARG A 326 -15.32 8.80 8.44
CA ARG A 326 -16.22 7.68 8.74
C ARG A 326 -15.49 6.51 9.41
N LEU A 327 -14.28 6.17 8.95
CA LEU A 327 -13.50 5.10 9.58
C LEU A 327 -13.14 5.45 11.03
N VAL A 328 -12.69 6.67 11.29
CA VAL A 328 -12.34 7.14 12.64
C VAL A 328 -13.57 7.22 13.55
N LEU A 329 -14.72 7.63 13.01
CA LEU A 329 -15.98 7.66 13.76
C LEU A 329 -16.46 6.24 14.10
N ALA A 330 -16.43 5.33 13.13
CA ALA A 330 -16.80 3.93 13.34
C ALA A 330 -15.92 3.29 14.41
N GLU A 331 -14.61 3.58 14.42
CA GLU A 331 -13.69 3.10 15.45
C GLU A 331 -14.06 3.61 16.84
N LYS A 332 -14.38 4.91 16.96
CA LYS A 332 -14.84 5.50 18.24
C LYS A 332 -16.20 4.96 18.70
N GLN A 333 -17.03 4.56 17.75
CA GLN A 333 -18.36 3.98 17.98
C GLN A 333 -18.33 2.45 18.10
N ASN A 334 -17.16 1.83 18.03
CA ASN A 334 -16.94 0.41 18.26
C ASN A 334 -16.31 0.15 19.65
N PRO A 335 -16.95 0.52 20.79
CA PRO A 335 -16.63 -0.14 22.03
C PRO A 335 -17.17 -1.56 21.88
N ALA A 336 -16.36 -2.59 22.07
CA ALA A 336 -16.83 -3.97 22.05
C ALA A 336 -18.16 -4.11 22.82
N MET A 337 -19.27 -4.29 22.10
CA MET A 337 -20.63 -4.54 22.63
C MET A 337 -21.05 -3.62 23.79
N VAL A 338 -21.80 -2.56 23.49
CA VAL A 338 -22.72 -1.96 24.47
C VAL A 338 -23.66 -3.10 24.94
N GLU A 339 -23.45 -3.55 26.18
CA GLU A 339 -24.28 -4.52 26.94
C GLU A 339 -24.51 -5.90 26.31
N ALA A 340 -23.79 -6.90 26.83
CA ALA A 340 -24.31 -8.25 27.08
C ALA A 340 -23.50 -8.92 28.20
#